data_AF-A0A2V6KXV7-F1
#
_entry.id   AF-A0A2V6KXV7-F1
#
_cell.length_a   1.000
_cell.length_b   1.000
_cell.length_c   1.000
_cell.angle_alpha   90.00
_cell.angle_beta   90.00
_cell.angle_gamma   90.00
#
_symmetry.space_group_name_H-M   'P 1'
#
loop_
_entity.id
_entity.type
_entity.pdbx_description
1 polymer ?
#
loop_
_entity_poly.entity_id
_entity_poly.type
_entity_poly.pdbx_seq_one_letter_code
_entity_poly.pdbx_strand_id
1 'polypeptide(L)'
;MRGKILVGTASWSDPGFVERWYPKKLPAGERLPWYAQHFELVEVNSTFYSVPEPRMVERWCAATPTDFTFDLKLHQLFSFHSTPAKLLPPDLQKRAEMDARENVTSTPDLQEALLKTFLRATSILRKAGKLGVLLLQLSPAFSPR
;
A
#
# COMPACT_ATOMS: atom_id res chain seq x y z
N MET A 1 -12.28 -15.71 25.21
CA MET A 1 -11.54 -14.45 24.99
C MET A 1 -12.39 -13.56 24.09
N ARG A 2 -12.48 -12.25 24.35
CA ARG A 2 -13.11 -11.30 23.40
C ARG A 2 -12.01 -10.80 22.45
N GLY A 3 -12.26 -10.79 21.15
CA GLY A 3 -11.33 -10.24 20.16
C GLY A 3 -11.29 -8.72 20.21
N LYS A 4 -10.17 -8.11 19.78
CA LYS A 4 -10.06 -6.66 19.56
C LYS A 4 -10.61 -6.33 18.16
N ILE A 5 -11.46 -5.32 18.06
CA ILE A 5 -11.91 -4.76 16.79
C ILE A 5 -11.09 -3.50 16.55
N LEU A 6 -10.36 -3.45 15.43
CA LEU A 6 -9.67 -2.26 14.97
C LEU A 6 -10.52 -1.55 13.91
N VAL A 7 -10.62 -0.23 14.00
CA VAL A 7 -11.36 0.61 13.04
C VAL A 7 -10.39 1.60 12.41
N GLY A 8 -10.52 1.78 11.10
CA GLY A 8 -9.70 2.67 10.30
C GLY A 8 -10.31 2.93 8.93
N THR A 9 -9.62 3.73 8.11
CA THR A 9 -10.01 4.07 6.74
C THR A 9 -9.01 3.50 5.74
N ALA A 10 -9.36 3.60 4.46
CA ALA A 10 -8.50 3.16 3.35
C ALA A 10 -7.49 4.24 2.88
N SER A 11 -7.33 5.33 3.64
CA SER A 11 -6.42 6.45 3.36
C SER A 11 -6.46 7.49 4.48
N TRP A 12 -5.32 8.11 4.79
CA TRP A 12 -5.21 9.30 5.65
C TRP A 12 -4.97 10.60 4.85
N SER A 13 -4.99 10.52 3.52
CA SER A 13 -4.67 11.66 2.66
C SER A 13 -5.65 11.85 1.51
N ASP A 14 -6.82 11.21 1.57
CA ASP A 14 -7.89 11.42 0.60
C ASP A 14 -8.32 12.90 0.60
N PRO A 15 -8.48 13.55 -0.58
CA PRO A 15 -8.85 14.95 -0.66
C PRO A 15 -10.12 15.31 0.13
N GLY A 16 -11.13 14.44 0.14
CA GLY A 16 -12.36 14.66 0.87
C GLY A 16 -12.16 14.66 2.39
N PHE A 17 -11.31 13.76 2.90
CA PHE A 17 -10.91 13.79 4.31
C PHE A 17 -10.11 15.05 4.63
N VAL A 18 -9.12 15.39 3.81
CA VAL A 18 -8.26 16.59 3.96
C VAL A 18 -9.10 17.86 4.04
N GLU A 19 -10.14 17.97 3.23
CA GLU A 19 -11.04 19.12 3.20
C GLU A 19 -11.95 19.21 4.42
N ARG A 20 -12.52 18.07 4.87
CA ARG A 20 -13.67 18.07 5.81
C ARG A 20 -13.33 17.68 7.24
N TRP A 21 -12.30 16.88 7.46
CA TRP A 21 -12.04 16.26 8.76
C TRP A 21 -10.77 16.80 9.43
N TYR A 22 -9.73 17.12 8.65
CA TYR A 22 -8.48 17.65 9.20
C TYR A 22 -8.59 19.14 9.57
N PRO A 23 -7.78 19.62 10.53
CA PRO A 23 -7.61 21.03 10.80
C PRO A 23 -7.26 21.83 9.52
N LYS A 24 -7.82 23.04 9.40
CA LYS A 24 -7.55 23.91 8.25
C LYS A 24 -6.05 24.16 8.14
N LYS A 25 -5.51 24.03 6.92
CA LYS A 25 -4.10 24.22 6.58
C LYS A 25 -3.13 23.21 7.25
N LEU A 26 -3.61 22.05 7.70
CA LEU A 26 -2.72 21.01 8.22
C LEU A 26 -1.74 20.56 7.11
N PRO A 27 -0.41 20.65 7.34
CA PRO A 27 0.59 20.21 6.38
C PRO A 27 0.44 18.72 6.05
N ALA A 28 0.77 18.32 4.82
CA ALA A 28 0.64 16.92 4.39
C ALA A 28 1.43 15.93 5.27
N GLY A 29 2.60 16.34 5.77
CA GLY A 29 3.43 15.52 6.67
C GLY A 29 2.82 15.28 8.05
N GLU A 30 1.92 16.17 8.50
CA GLU A 30 1.28 16.10 9.83
C GLU A 30 -0.04 15.30 9.81
N ARG A 31 -0.51 14.91 8.62
CA ARG A 31 -1.81 14.21 8.49
C ARG A 31 -1.79 12.82 9.10
N LEU A 32 -0.71 12.05 8.91
CA LEU A 32 -0.60 10.71 9.49
C LEU A 32 -0.48 10.74 11.03
N PRO A 33 0.39 11.59 11.63
CA PRO A 33 0.39 11.79 13.08
C PRO A 33 -0.97 12.19 13.64
N TRP A 34 -1.68 13.09 12.98
CA TRP A 34 -3.01 13.52 13.42
C TRP A 34 -4.06 12.40 13.26
N TYR A 35 -4.02 11.66 12.15
CA TYR A 35 -4.88 10.49 11.92
C TYR A 35 -4.72 9.44 13.03
N ALA A 36 -3.48 9.15 13.41
CA ALA A 36 -3.14 8.13 14.39
C ALA A 36 -3.50 8.50 15.85
N GLN A 37 -4.00 9.71 16.09
CA GLN A 37 -4.62 10.09 17.37
C GLN A 37 -6.10 9.66 17.45
N HIS A 38 -6.72 9.33 16.32
CA HIS A 38 -8.16 9.05 16.22
C HIS A 38 -8.47 7.61 15.81
N PHE A 39 -7.56 6.95 15.09
CA PHE A 39 -7.70 5.57 14.64
C PHE A 39 -6.46 4.76 15.01
N GLU A 40 -6.67 3.46 15.23
CA GLU A 40 -5.59 2.50 15.54
C GLU A 40 -5.07 1.76 14.30
N LEU A 41 -5.75 1.92 13.16
CA LEU A 41 -5.47 1.20 11.93
C LEU A 41 -5.66 2.07 10.69
N VAL A 42 -4.88 1.79 9.64
CA VAL A 42 -5.14 2.31 8.30
C VAL A 42 -4.80 1.28 7.23
N GLU A 43 -5.60 1.21 6.17
CA GLU A 43 -5.23 0.50 4.95
C GLU A 43 -4.50 1.47 4.01
N VAL A 44 -3.28 1.09 3.60
CA VAL A 44 -2.44 1.86 2.69
C VAL A 44 -2.76 1.46 1.25
N ASN A 45 -3.57 2.27 0.57
CA ASN A 45 -3.93 2.04 -0.83
C ASN A 45 -2.85 2.45 -1.83
N SER A 46 -1.94 3.36 -1.48
CA SER A 46 -0.88 3.83 -2.39
C SER A 46 0.04 2.69 -2.84
N THR A 47 0.20 1.65 -2.01
CA THR A 47 1.04 0.48 -2.33
C THR A 47 0.48 -0.38 -3.47
N PHE A 48 -0.80 -0.20 -3.82
CA PHE A 48 -1.39 -0.79 -5.02
C PHE A 48 -0.79 -0.21 -6.30
N TYR A 49 -0.42 1.07 -6.29
CA TYR A 49 0.07 1.79 -7.48
C TYR A 49 1.59 1.93 -7.55
N SER A 50 2.31 1.66 -6.46
CA SER A 50 3.77 1.69 -6.43
C SER A 50 4.28 0.93 -5.23
N VAL A 51 5.44 0.27 -5.36
CA VAL A 51 6.18 -0.20 -4.18
C VAL A 51 6.61 1.03 -3.37
N PRO A 52 6.37 1.08 -2.05
CA PRO A 52 6.79 2.22 -1.24
C PRO A 52 8.31 2.24 -1.06
N GLU A 53 8.90 3.43 -1.00
CA GLU A 53 10.31 3.55 -0.65
C GLU A 53 10.53 3.21 0.83
N PRO A 54 11.63 2.50 1.20
CA PRO A 54 11.91 2.15 2.60
C PRO A 54 11.88 3.36 3.55
N ARG A 55 12.45 4.50 3.13
CA ARG A 55 12.43 5.75 3.93
C ARG A 55 11.03 6.28 4.18
N MET A 56 10.11 6.07 3.25
CA MET A 56 8.71 6.46 3.43
C MET A 56 8.04 5.57 4.48
N VAL A 57 8.31 4.26 4.45
CA VAL A 57 7.80 3.30 5.43
C VAL A 57 8.36 3.58 6.83
N GLU A 58 9.65 3.91 6.94
CA GLU A 58 10.28 4.34 8.20
C GLU A 58 9.57 5.56 8.80
N ARG A 59 9.25 6.56 7.95
CA ARG A 59 8.51 7.75 8.38
C ARG A 59 7.10 7.40 8.85
N TRP A 60 6.41 6.46 8.22
CA TRP A 60 5.09 6.01 8.69
C TRP A 60 5.18 5.34 10.07
N CYS A 61 6.18 4.49 10.29
CA CYS A 61 6.42 3.88 11.59
C CYS A 61 6.67 4.93 12.68
N ALA A 62 7.53 5.93 12.39
CA ALA A 62 7.88 6.99 13.34
C ALA A 62 6.72 7.96 13.63
N ALA A 63 5.82 8.15 12.66
CA ALA A 63 4.69 9.07 12.76
C ALA A 63 3.49 8.51 13.54
N THR A 64 3.52 7.25 13.99
CA THR A 64 2.37 6.56 14.57
C THR A 64 2.70 5.88 15.91
N PRO A 65 1.75 5.69 16.83
CA PRO A 65 1.94 4.93 18.07
C PRO A 65 2.43 3.50 17.85
N THR A 66 3.11 2.91 18.83
CA THR A 66 3.75 1.57 18.73
C THR A 66 2.76 0.47 18.34
N ASP A 67 1.51 0.56 18.78
CA ASP A 67 0.43 -0.39 18.55
C ASP A 67 -0.44 -0.08 17.31
N PHE A 68 -0.09 0.95 16.55
CA PHE A 68 -0.79 1.30 15.32
C PHE A 68 -0.54 0.27 14.22
N THR A 69 -1.60 -0.13 13.52
CA THR A 69 -1.57 -1.18 12.51
C THR A 69 -1.70 -0.63 11.09
N PHE A 70 -0.84 -1.09 10.19
CA PHE A 70 -0.93 -0.82 8.77
C PHE A 70 -1.31 -2.09 8.01
N ASP A 71 -2.45 -2.04 7.35
CA ASP A 71 -2.82 -3.00 6.32
C ASP A 71 -2.31 -2.50 4.98
N LEU A 72 -1.71 -3.37 4.17
CA LEU A 72 -1.13 -2.97 2.90
C LEU A 72 -1.85 -3.63 1.74
N LYS A 73 -2.24 -2.83 0.76
CA LYS A 73 -2.74 -3.38 -0.49
C LYS A 73 -1.57 -3.90 -1.33
N LEU A 74 -1.68 -5.13 -1.80
CA LEU A 74 -0.69 -5.68 -2.73
C LEU A 74 -0.70 -4.90 -4.04
N HIS A 75 0.47 -4.86 -4.69
CA HIS A 75 0.64 -4.14 -5.95
C HIS A 75 -0.33 -4.64 -7.03
N GLN A 76 -0.81 -3.73 -7.88
CA GLN A 76 -1.80 -3.99 -8.94
C GLN A 76 -1.45 -5.20 -9.82
N LEU A 77 -0.16 -5.43 -10.09
CA LEU A 77 0.32 -6.57 -10.89
C LEU A 77 -0.18 -7.94 -10.40
N PHE A 78 -0.44 -8.10 -9.11
CA PHE A 78 -0.90 -9.37 -8.51
C PHE A 78 -2.42 -9.58 -8.62
N SER A 79 -3.16 -8.56 -9.05
CA SER A 79 -4.61 -8.46 -8.82
C SER A 79 -5.49 -8.69 -10.05
N PHE A 80 -4.92 -9.18 -11.15
CA PHE A 80 -5.60 -9.32 -12.45
C PHE A 80 -6.13 -8.01 -13.05
N HIS A 81 -5.66 -6.87 -12.56
CA HIS A 81 -5.89 -5.57 -13.21
C HIS A 81 -4.83 -5.33 -14.29
N SER A 82 -5.22 -4.67 -15.38
CA SER A 82 -4.30 -4.13 -16.36
C SER A 82 -3.31 -3.18 -15.69
N THR A 83 -2.02 -3.49 -15.79
CA THR A 83 -0.95 -2.80 -15.08
C THR A 83 -0.03 -2.12 -16.09
N PRO A 84 0.04 -0.78 -16.16
CA PRO A 84 1.00 -0.11 -17.03
C PRO A 84 2.42 -0.19 -16.44
N ALA A 85 3.43 -0.25 -17.31
CA ALA A 85 4.83 -0.43 -16.90
C ALA A 85 5.29 0.64 -15.89
N LYS A 86 4.81 1.88 -16.02
CA LYS A 86 5.18 3.00 -15.13
C LYS A 86 4.92 2.77 -13.62
N LEU A 87 4.09 1.79 -13.25
CA LEU A 87 3.83 1.46 -11.84
C LEU A 87 4.90 0.52 -11.24
N LEU A 88 5.67 -0.15 -12.09
CA LEU A 88 6.76 -1.01 -11.64
C LEU A 88 7.96 -0.17 -11.18
N PRO A 89 8.79 -0.69 -10.27
CA PRO A 89 10.13 -0.16 -10.00
C PRO A 89 10.97 -0.01 -11.30
N PRO A 90 11.81 1.04 -11.44
CA PRO A 90 12.53 1.33 -12.70
C PRO A 90 13.39 0.19 -13.25
N ASP A 91 13.94 -0.66 -12.39
CA ASP A 91 14.71 -1.84 -12.76
C ASP A 91 13.82 -2.95 -13.36
N LEU A 92 12.61 -3.11 -12.85
CA LEU A 92 11.61 -4.07 -13.35
C LEU A 92 10.91 -3.57 -14.61
N GLN A 93 10.74 -2.25 -14.77
CA GLN A 93 10.21 -1.66 -16.01
C GLN A 93 11.00 -2.10 -17.25
N LYS A 94 12.33 -2.12 -17.15
CA LYS A 94 13.23 -2.48 -18.26
C LYS A 94 13.17 -3.96 -18.64
N ARG A 95 12.65 -4.81 -17.76
CA ARG A 95 12.58 -6.27 -17.92
C ARG A 95 11.15 -6.75 -18.18
N ALA A 96 10.17 -5.86 -18.08
CA ALA A 96 8.77 -6.20 -18.23
C ALA A 96 8.47 -6.47 -19.70
N GLU A 97 7.89 -7.63 -19.96
CA GLU A 97 7.23 -7.91 -21.23
C GLU A 97 5.89 -7.18 -21.29
N MET A 98 5.50 -6.74 -22.48
CA MET A 98 4.25 -6.02 -22.71
C MET A 98 3.29 -6.86 -23.56
N ASP A 99 2.00 -6.78 -23.25
CA ASP A 99 0.94 -7.36 -24.07
C ASP A 99 0.61 -6.46 -25.27
N ALA A 100 -0.27 -6.94 -26.15
CA ALA A 100 -0.71 -6.21 -27.34
C ALA A 100 -1.46 -4.89 -27.03
N ARG A 101 -1.83 -4.66 -25.76
CA ARG A 101 -2.52 -3.46 -25.27
C ARG A 101 -1.58 -2.57 -24.43
N GLU A 102 -0.27 -2.78 -24.56
CA GLU A 102 0.78 -2.02 -23.87
C GLU A 102 0.71 -2.11 -22.34
N ASN A 103 0.13 -3.19 -21.80
CA ASN A 103 0.18 -3.50 -20.36
C ASN A 103 1.28 -4.50 -20.06
N VAL A 104 1.75 -4.51 -18.83
CA VAL A 104 2.72 -5.48 -18.34
C VAL A 104 2.13 -6.89 -18.38
N THR A 105 2.81 -7.82 -19.05
CA THR A 105 2.55 -9.25 -18.95
C THR A 105 3.01 -9.75 -17.58
N SER A 106 2.07 -10.29 -16.80
CA SER A 106 2.34 -10.74 -15.42
C SER A 106 2.98 -12.14 -15.42
N THR A 107 4.28 -12.21 -15.74
CA THR A 107 5.06 -13.46 -15.72
C THR A 107 5.43 -13.86 -14.29
N PRO A 108 5.61 -15.17 -13.99
CA PRO A 108 6.02 -15.62 -12.65
C PRO A 108 7.32 -14.95 -12.15
N ASP A 109 8.33 -14.83 -13.01
CA ASP A 109 9.61 -14.21 -12.66
C ASP A 109 9.46 -12.73 -12.28
N LEU A 110 8.63 -11.99 -13.03
CA LEU A 110 8.34 -10.59 -12.75
C LEU A 110 7.55 -10.43 -11.43
N GLN A 111 6.55 -11.30 -11.22
CA GLN A 111 5.78 -11.33 -9.98
C GLN A 111 6.70 -11.61 -8.77
N GLU A 112 7.59 -12.60 -8.87
CA GLU A 112 8.52 -12.94 -7.81
C GLU A 112 9.49 -11.79 -7.51
N ALA A 113 10.06 -11.17 -8.55
CA ALA A 113 10.96 -10.03 -8.40
C ALA A 113 10.26 -8.84 -7.74
N LEU A 114 9.04 -8.51 -8.17
CA LEU A 114 8.25 -7.44 -7.58
C LEU A 114 7.87 -7.75 -6.12
N LEU A 115 7.47 -8.98 -5.84
CA LEU A 115 7.11 -9.42 -4.48
C LEU A 115 8.31 -9.31 -3.54
N LYS A 116 9.51 -9.71 -3.99
CA LYS A 116 10.75 -9.55 -3.21
C LYS A 116 11.04 -8.09 -2.88
N THR A 117 10.88 -7.19 -3.85
CA THR A 117 11.06 -5.74 -3.64
C THR A 117 10.01 -5.20 -2.67
N PHE A 118 8.75 -5.57 -2.85
CA PHE A 118 7.65 -5.18 -1.97
C PHE A 118 7.87 -5.64 -0.53
N LEU A 119 8.11 -6.92 -0.31
CA LEU A 119 8.34 -7.49 1.02
C LEU A 119 9.59 -6.90 1.69
N ARG A 120 10.64 -6.57 0.92
CA ARG A 120 11.82 -5.89 1.47
C ARG A 120 11.46 -4.52 2.02
N ALA A 121 10.76 -3.70 1.23
CA ALA A 121 10.34 -2.36 1.65
C ALA A 121 9.39 -2.41 2.86
N THR A 122 8.43 -3.34 2.87
CA THR A 122 7.42 -3.43 3.92
C THR A 122 7.87 -4.23 5.14
N SER A 123 9.02 -4.91 5.07
CA SER A 123 9.63 -5.60 6.22
C SER A 123 9.89 -4.69 7.42
N ILE A 124 10.01 -3.37 7.19
CA ILE A 124 10.14 -2.35 8.23
C ILE A 124 8.90 -2.34 9.15
N LEU A 125 7.69 -2.40 8.58
CA LEU A 125 6.44 -2.48 9.35
C LEU A 125 6.38 -3.77 10.16
N ARG A 126 6.75 -4.90 9.54
CA ARG A 126 6.80 -6.19 10.21
C ARG A 126 7.78 -6.18 11.40
N LYS A 127 8.99 -5.64 11.19
CA LYS A 127 10.00 -5.52 12.26
C LYS A 127 9.55 -4.57 13.38
N ALA A 128 8.79 -3.54 13.05
CA ALA A 128 8.20 -2.61 14.02
C ALA A 128 6.96 -3.18 14.75
N GLY A 129 6.47 -4.37 14.38
CA GLY A 129 5.25 -4.94 14.93
C GLY A 129 3.96 -4.26 14.43
N LYS A 130 4.04 -3.49 13.35
CA LYS A 130 2.95 -2.64 12.82
C LYS A 130 2.32 -3.15 11.52
N LEU A 131 2.77 -4.29 11.00
CA LEU A 131 2.16 -4.90 9.81
C LEU A 131 0.93 -5.71 10.23
N GLY A 132 -0.24 -5.33 9.73
CA GLY A 132 -1.47 -6.10 9.87
C GLY A 132 -1.58 -7.14 8.77
N VAL A 133 -2.46 -6.90 7.80
CA VAL A 133 -2.70 -7.81 6.66
C VAL A 133 -2.14 -7.31 5.34
N LEU A 134 -1.95 -8.25 4.42
CA LEU A 134 -1.74 -7.96 3.00
C LEU A 134 -3.06 -8.20 2.26
N LEU A 135 -3.64 -7.13 1.72
CA LEU A 135 -4.90 -7.18 0.99
C LEU A 135 -4.64 -7.45 -0.50
N LEU A 136 -5.17 -8.57 -1.00
CA LEU A 136 -5.27 -8.85 -2.44
C LEU A 136 -6.71 -8.59 -2.91
N GLN A 137 -6.95 -7.44 -3.53
CA GLN A 137 -8.25 -7.14 -4.12
C GLN A 137 -8.23 -7.45 -5.63
N LEU A 138 -8.93 -8.49 -6.05
CA LEU A 138 -9.01 -8.89 -7.46
C LEU A 138 -9.83 -7.91 -8.30
N SER A 139 -9.51 -7.83 -9.59
CA SER A 139 -10.28 -7.06 -10.58
C SER A 139 -11.74 -7.54 -10.63
N PRO A 140 -12.73 -6.63 -10.79
CA PRO A 140 -14.11 -7.03 -11.02
C PRO A 140 -14.30 -7.89 -12.29
N ALA A 141 -13.36 -7.82 -13.23
CA ALA A 141 -13.36 -8.65 -14.43
C ALA A 141 -12.77 -10.06 -14.20
N PHE A 142 -12.21 -10.33 -13.02
CA PHE A 142 -11.70 -11.65 -12.68
C PHE A 142 -12.87 -12.62 -12.47
N SER A 143 -12.82 -13.76 -13.17
CA SER A 143 -13.71 -14.88 -12.95
C SER A 143 -12.88 -16.12 -12.65
N PRO A 144 -13.08 -16.79 -11.49
CA PRO A 144 -12.52 -18.12 -11.29
C PRO A 144 -13.12 -19.04 -12.36
N ARG A 145 -12.25 -19.76 -13.09
CA ARG A 145 -12.65 -20.84 -13.99
C ARG A 145 -12.68 -22.15 -13.24
#